data_AF-A0A9N9A649-F1
#
_entry.id   AF-A0A9N9A649-F1
#
_cell.length_a   1.000
_cell.length_b   1.000
_cell.length_c   1.000
_cell.angle_alpha   90.00
_cell.angle_beta   90.00
_cell.angle_gamma   90.00
#
_symmetry.space_group_name_H-M   'P 1'
#
loop_
_entity.id
_entity.type
_entity.pdbx_description
1 polymer ?
#
loop_
_entity_poly.entity_id
_entity_poly.type
_entity_poly.pdbx_seq_one_letter_code
_entity_poly.pdbx_strand_id
1 'polypeptide(L)'
;MSCKSWFSIVVISLLLVCILLSFPREFVVPKQARSRWTGYLAWHPEIIDFDQQKGDSFTLLSITLMGVFGYLCIKWTYNDNLSTKHVSYFYKNGVSIPTTLFNQLISMYIFMTFIAAIAYFILDVGKIWSVWGLLHNMLEIAILLVLHNNGKIKNNWFFVWMGLYVIVTAVFNIWLDWPNDGIYFKIQGLCTDWAVWLQFTRVYLTTRKYLGSEPSAQIPFALPPAVNNPNDEFYPQIVEHPHQLLLLVLGSFIHVIGNIANSVWIDSAAA
;
A
#
# COMPACT_ATOMS: atom_id res chain seq x y z
N MET A 1 11.00 11.22 24.68
CA MET A 1 11.64 11.49 23.37
C MET A 1 13.01 12.11 23.59
N SER A 2 14.03 11.70 22.83
CA SER A 2 15.39 12.20 23.00
C SER A 2 15.60 13.55 22.28
N CYS A 3 16.62 14.32 22.65
CA CYS A 3 17.00 15.56 21.97
C CYS A 3 17.32 15.33 20.46
N LYS A 4 17.87 14.15 20.12
CA LYS A 4 18.07 13.73 18.72
C LYS A 4 16.76 13.57 17.97
N SER A 5 15.72 13.03 18.63
CA SER A 5 14.38 12.87 18.04
C SER A 5 13.75 14.23 17.72
N TRP A 6 13.92 15.22 18.60
CA TRP A 6 13.43 16.60 18.36
C TRP A 6 14.16 17.28 17.20
N PHE A 7 15.49 17.17 17.16
CA PHE A 7 16.29 17.70 16.06
C PHE A 7 15.87 17.10 14.71
N SER A 8 15.69 15.77 14.64
CA SER A 8 15.21 15.10 13.43
C SER A 8 13.82 15.58 13.01
N ILE A 9 12.87 15.74 13.94
CA ILE A 9 11.53 16.26 13.63
C ILE A 9 11.62 17.66 13.05
N VAL A 10 12.37 18.57 13.68
CA VAL A 10 12.51 19.96 13.22
C VAL A 10 13.16 20.01 11.84
N VAL A 11 14.23 19.23 11.59
CA VAL A 11 14.88 19.17 10.28
C VAL A 11 13.94 18.63 9.20
N ILE A 12 13.20 17.56 9.48
CA ILE A 12 12.22 16.99 8.54
C ILE A 12 11.09 17.98 8.26
N SER A 13 10.56 18.65 9.28
CA SER A 13 9.53 19.69 9.12
C SER A 13 10.05 20.87 8.29
N LEU A 14 11.28 21.31 8.51
CA LEU A 14 11.90 22.39 7.71
C LEU A 14 12.10 21.97 6.25
N LEU A 15 12.57 20.74 6.00
CA LEU A 15 12.70 20.21 4.64
C LEU A 15 11.34 20.13 3.94
N LEU A 16 10.29 19.68 4.65
CA LEU A 16 8.91 19.69 4.15
C LEU A 16 8.45 21.10 3.79
N VAL A 17 8.70 22.09 4.65
CA VAL A 17 8.38 23.50 4.37
C VAL A 17 9.15 24.01 3.15
N CYS A 18 10.45 23.73 3.04
CA CYS A 18 11.25 24.13 1.89
C CYS A 18 10.75 23.49 0.58
N ILE A 19 10.35 22.21 0.63
CA ILE A 19 9.74 21.51 -0.51
C ILE A 19 8.41 22.16 -0.88
N LEU A 20 7.54 22.43 0.10
CA LEU A 20 6.26 23.13 -0.13
C LEU A 20 6.46 24.52 -0.73
N LEU A 21 7.46 25.26 -0.28
CA LEU A 21 7.81 26.58 -0.80
C LEU A 21 8.49 26.54 -2.18
N SER A 22 9.00 25.37 -2.60
CA SER A 22 9.64 25.19 -3.91
C SER A 22 8.64 25.02 -5.06
N PHE A 23 7.37 24.73 -4.76
CA PHE A 23 6.34 24.62 -5.79
C PHE A 23 5.94 26.00 -6.33
N PRO A 24 5.65 26.10 -7.65
CA PRO A 24 5.18 27.35 -8.24
C PRO A 24 3.89 27.82 -7.56
N ARG A 25 3.83 29.12 -7.24
CA ARG A 25 2.67 29.75 -6.55
C ARG A 25 1.46 29.93 -7.46
N GLU A 26 1.66 29.90 -8.77
CA GLU A 26 0.60 29.99 -9.76
C GLU A 26 0.50 28.64 -10.47
N PHE A 27 -0.60 27.92 -10.21
CA PHE A 27 -0.93 26.66 -10.85
C PHE A 27 -2.19 26.89 -11.67
N VAL A 28 -2.08 26.72 -12.99
CA VAL A 28 -3.25 26.74 -13.87
C VAL A 28 -3.97 25.41 -13.68
N VAL A 29 -5.17 25.46 -13.10
CA VAL A 29 -6.00 24.26 -12.92
C VAL A 29 -6.41 23.76 -14.31
N PRO A 30 -5.99 22.55 -14.72
CA PRO A 30 -6.35 22.06 -16.03
C PRO A 30 -7.81 21.63 -16.05
N LYS A 31 -8.43 21.66 -17.24
CA LYS A 31 -9.81 21.18 -17.39
C LYS A 31 -9.85 19.66 -17.28
N GLN A 32 -10.82 19.14 -16.53
CA GLN A 32 -11.04 17.70 -16.39
C GLN A 32 -11.52 17.09 -17.70
N ALA A 33 -10.98 15.93 -18.04
CA ALA A 33 -11.54 15.04 -19.04
C ALA A 33 -12.87 14.43 -18.53
N ARG A 34 -13.62 13.85 -19.46
CA ARG A 34 -14.81 13.05 -19.13
C ARG A 34 -14.51 11.58 -19.37
N SER A 35 -14.91 10.74 -18.43
CA SER A 35 -14.92 9.30 -18.56
C SER A 35 -15.64 8.88 -19.83
N ARG A 36 -15.01 8.01 -20.63
CA ARG A 36 -15.54 7.57 -21.93
C ARG A 36 -16.92 6.92 -21.83
N TRP A 37 -17.13 6.06 -20.84
CA TRP A 37 -18.35 5.25 -20.76
C TRP A 37 -19.47 5.92 -19.99
N THR A 38 -19.15 6.82 -19.07
CA THR A 38 -20.13 7.42 -18.16
C THR A 38 -20.32 8.92 -18.32
N GLY A 39 -19.36 9.61 -18.94
CA GLY A 39 -19.37 11.07 -19.10
C GLY A 39 -19.10 11.86 -17.81
N TYR A 40 -18.85 11.19 -16.67
CA TYR A 40 -18.46 11.83 -15.42
C TYR A 40 -17.07 12.45 -15.52
N LEU A 41 -16.83 13.50 -14.73
CA LEU A 41 -15.53 14.19 -14.70
C LEU A 41 -14.46 13.32 -14.06
N ALA A 42 -13.32 13.21 -14.74
CA ALA A 42 -12.16 12.44 -14.31
C ALA A 42 -11.10 13.32 -13.64
N TRP A 43 -10.24 12.72 -12.83
CA TRP A 43 -9.13 13.36 -12.13
C TRP A 43 -7.86 13.47 -12.99
N HIS A 44 -8.04 13.81 -14.26
CA HIS A 44 -6.96 14.12 -15.18
C HIS A 44 -7.48 15.01 -16.32
N PRO A 45 -6.61 15.78 -16.98
CA PRO A 45 -6.94 16.44 -18.24
C PRO A 45 -7.04 15.45 -19.40
N GLU A 46 -7.54 15.92 -20.53
CA GLU A 46 -7.45 15.17 -21.78
C GLU A 46 -5.98 15.02 -22.18
N ILE A 47 -5.58 13.79 -22.51
CA ILE A 47 -4.20 13.47 -22.90
C ILE A 47 -4.12 13.57 -24.42
N ILE A 48 -3.33 14.53 -24.91
CA ILE A 48 -3.10 14.73 -26.35
C ILE A 48 -2.42 13.48 -26.94
N ASP A 49 -2.87 13.08 -28.13
CA ASP A 49 -2.36 11.92 -28.86
C ASP A 49 -2.41 10.59 -28.09
N PHE A 50 -3.31 10.48 -27.10
CA PHE A 50 -3.48 9.26 -26.33
C PHE A 50 -4.08 8.15 -27.19
N ASP A 51 -3.28 7.11 -27.41
CA ASP A 51 -3.73 5.88 -28.06
C ASP A 51 -4.60 5.06 -27.10
N GLN A 52 -5.92 5.30 -27.17
CA GLN A 52 -6.91 4.63 -26.33
C GLN A 52 -6.87 3.11 -26.48
N GLN A 53 -6.61 2.59 -27.69
CA GLN A 53 -6.60 1.14 -27.92
C GLN A 53 -5.42 0.48 -27.19
N LYS A 54 -4.25 1.12 -27.19
CA LYS A 54 -3.10 0.67 -26.39
C LYS A 54 -3.41 0.75 -24.90
N GLY A 55 -3.94 1.89 -24.43
CA GLY A 55 -4.32 2.07 -23.02
C GLY A 55 -5.31 1.02 -22.52
N ASP A 56 -6.35 0.75 -23.31
CA ASP A 56 -7.35 -0.28 -23.02
C ASP A 56 -6.74 -1.69 -23.02
N SER A 57 -5.85 -1.99 -23.97
CA SER A 57 -5.19 -3.29 -24.06
C SER A 57 -4.34 -3.58 -22.82
N PHE A 58 -3.56 -2.61 -22.35
CA PHE A 58 -2.81 -2.74 -21.10
C PHE A 58 -3.72 -2.87 -19.88
N THR A 59 -4.80 -2.10 -19.84
CA THR A 59 -5.77 -2.13 -18.73
C THR A 59 -6.50 -3.49 -18.67
N LEU A 60 -6.95 -4.01 -19.80
CA LEU A 60 -7.62 -5.31 -19.90
C LEU A 60 -6.67 -6.47 -19.58
N LEU A 61 -5.40 -6.39 -20.01
CA LEU A 61 -4.38 -7.36 -19.62
C LEU A 61 -4.19 -7.35 -18.09
N SER A 62 -4.08 -6.16 -17.48
CA SER A 62 -3.99 -6.01 -16.03
C SER A 62 -5.19 -6.62 -15.32
N ILE A 63 -6.42 -6.27 -15.74
CA ILE A 63 -7.66 -6.83 -15.19
C ILE A 63 -7.66 -8.36 -15.28
N THR A 64 -7.25 -8.93 -16.42
CA THR A 64 -7.23 -10.38 -16.64
C THR A 64 -6.24 -11.06 -15.70
N LEU A 65 -4.99 -10.57 -15.65
CA LEU A 65 -3.96 -11.14 -14.79
C LEU A 65 -4.33 -11.01 -13.31
N MET A 66 -4.77 -9.82 -12.89
CA MET A 66 -5.17 -9.59 -11.50
C MET A 66 -6.40 -10.40 -11.10
N GLY A 67 -7.35 -10.61 -12.00
CA GLY A 67 -8.51 -11.47 -11.76
C GLY A 67 -8.11 -12.93 -11.53
N VAL A 68 -7.26 -13.48 -12.40
CA VAL A 68 -6.75 -14.87 -12.28
C VAL A 68 -5.93 -15.02 -11.00
N PHE A 69 -4.94 -14.17 -10.77
CA PHE A 69 -4.07 -14.29 -9.59
C PHE A 69 -4.80 -13.95 -8.29
N GLY A 70 -5.68 -12.95 -8.28
CA GLY A 70 -6.51 -12.61 -7.13
C GLY A 70 -7.43 -13.77 -6.72
N TYR A 71 -8.07 -14.43 -7.69
CA TYR A 71 -8.87 -15.63 -7.44
C TYR A 71 -8.01 -16.77 -6.85
N LEU A 72 -6.83 -17.04 -7.43
CA LEU A 72 -5.93 -18.08 -6.92
C LEU A 72 -5.45 -17.77 -5.50
N CYS A 73 -5.09 -16.51 -5.22
CA CYS A 73 -4.71 -16.06 -3.88
C CYS A 73 -5.84 -16.28 -2.87
N ILE A 74 -7.09 -15.91 -3.20
CA ILE A 74 -8.23 -16.10 -2.28
C ILE A 74 -8.45 -17.58 -2.05
N LYS A 75 -8.50 -18.37 -3.14
CA LYS A 75 -8.70 -19.81 -3.09
C LYS A 75 -7.67 -20.49 -2.20
N TRP A 76 -6.41 -20.06 -2.22
CA TRP A 76 -5.38 -20.67 -1.38
C TRP A 76 -5.36 -20.12 0.04
N THR A 77 -5.55 -18.82 0.25
CA THR A 77 -5.45 -18.21 1.60
C THR A 77 -6.66 -18.46 2.50
N TYR A 78 -7.83 -18.78 1.91
CA TYR A 78 -9.06 -19.14 2.62
C TYR A 78 -9.38 -20.63 2.54
N ASN A 79 -8.42 -21.48 2.14
CA ASN A 79 -8.63 -22.93 2.15
C ASN A 79 -8.33 -23.52 3.52
N ASP A 80 -9.39 -23.80 4.28
CA ASP A 80 -9.32 -24.38 5.62
C ASP A 80 -8.75 -25.82 5.64
N ASN A 81 -8.68 -26.48 4.48
CA ASN A 81 -8.13 -27.85 4.35
C ASN A 81 -6.61 -27.89 4.11
N LEU A 82 -5.92 -26.74 4.17
CA LEU A 82 -4.46 -26.73 4.04
C LEU A 82 -3.80 -27.34 5.27
N SER A 83 -2.93 -28.33 5.03
CA SER A 83 -2.10 -28.91 6.08
C SER A 83 -1.27 -27.81 6.77
N THR A 84 -1.10 -27.91 8.09
CA THR A 84 -0.26 -27.03 8.92
C THR A 84 1.17 -26.88 8.39
N LYS A 85 1.65 -27.83 7.57
CA LYS A 85 2.93 -27.77 6.86
C LYS A 85 3.06 -26.63 5.84
N HIS A 86 1.95 -26.03 5.40
CA HIS A 86 1.94 -24.93 4.43
C HIS A 86 1.72 -23.56 5.08
N VAL A 87 1.57 -23.51 6.41
CA VAL A 87 1.44 -22.26 7.16
C VAL A 87 2.84 -21.76 7.47
N SER A 88 3.17 -20.56 7.01
CA SER A 88 4.41 -19.89 7.41
C SER A 88 4.21 -19.07 8.69
N TYR A 89 5.31 -18.81 9.40
CA TYR A 89 5.27 -18.08 10.66
C TYR A 89 6.13 -16.82 10.67
N PHE A 90 5.63 -15.80 11.38
CA PHE A 90 6.41 -14.69 11.91
C PHE A 90 6.98 -15.08 13.27
N TYR A 91 8.26 -14.78 13.50
CA TYR A 91 8.91 -15.03 14.78
C TYR A 91 9.33 -13.72 15.44
N LYS A 92 9.05 -13.61 16.74
CA LYS A 92 9.56 -12.54 17.60
C LYS A 92 9.71 -13.06 19.03
N ASN A 93 10.87 -12.83 19.66
CA ASN A 93 11.12 -13.17 21.07
C ASN A 93 10.74 -14.62 21.44
N GLY A 94 11.00 -15.58 20.55
CA GLY A 94 10.68 -17.00 20.75
C GLY A 94 9.20 -17.38 20.56
N VAL A 95 8.34 -16.42 20.21
CA VAL A 95 6.93 -16.67 19.89
C VAL A 95 6.76 -16.76 18.36
N SER A 96 6.13 -17.84 17.90
CA SER A 96 5.70 -18.00 16.51
C SER A 96 4.25 -17.55 16.35
N ILE A 97 3.99 -16.80 15.28
CA ILE A 97 2.67 -16.31 14.92
C ILE A 97 2.40 -16.69 13.46
N PRO A 98 1.29 -17.39 13.16
CA PRO A 98 0.92 -17.72 11.78
C PRO A 98 0.79 -16.46 10.91
N THR A 99 1.26 -16.52 9.68
CA THR A 99 1.09 -15.45 8.67
C THR A 99 -0.29 -15.46 8.02
N THR A 100 -1.21 -16.34 8.45
CA THR A 100 -2.53 -16.56 7.82
C THR A 100 -3.30 -15.27 7.58
N LEU A 101 -3.51 -14.44 8.62
CA LEU A 101 -4.24 -13.17 8.48
C LEU A 101 -3.51 -12.20 7.54
N PHE A 102 -2.19 -12.14 7.61
CA PHE A 102 -1.38 -11.28 6.73
C PHE A 102 -1.53 -11.70 5.26
N ASN A 103 -1.45 -13.00 4.96
CA ASN A 103 -1.64 -13.51 3.60
C ASN A 103 -3.08 -13.32 3.12
N GLN A 104 -4.07 -13.49 3.99
CA GLN A 104 -5.48 -13.20 3.68
C GLN A 104 -5.69 -11.72 3.33
N LEU A 105 -5.04 -10.79 4.05
CA LEU A 105 -5.09 -9.37 3.73
C LEU A 105 -4.40 -9.03 2.41
N ILE A 106 -3.24 -9.62 2.12
CA ILE A 106 -2.58 -9.47 0.80
C ILE A 106 -3.49 -9.99 -0.31
N SER A 107 -4.14 -11.14 -0.09
CA SER A 107 -5.06 -11.72 -1.06
C SER A 107 -6.26 -10.82 -1.31
N MET A 108 -6.86 -10.27 -0.25
CA MET A 108 -7.97 -9.32 -0.36
C MET A 108 -7.51 -8.02 -1.03
N TYR A 109 -6.30 -7.55 -0.74
CA TYR A 109 -5.70 -6.40 -1.40
C TYR A 109 -5.61 -6.62 -2.92
N ILE A 110 -5.02 -7.72 -3.37
CA ILE A 110 -4.91 -8.06 -4.80
C ILE A 110 -6.30 -8.11 -5.45
N PHE A 111 -7.29 -8.72 -4.78
CA PHE A 111 -8.65 -8.80 -5.29
C PHE A 111 -9.35 -7.43 -5.35
N MET A 112 -9.16 -6.57 -4.36
CA MET A 112 -9.70 -5.21 -4.40
C MET A 112 -9.02 -4.35 -5.46
N THR A 113 -7.73 -4.55 -5.71
CA THR A 113 -7.04 -3.90 -6.83
C THR A 113 -7.61 -4.34 -8.18
N PHE A 114 -7.98 -5.62 -8.33
CA PHE A 114 -8.70 -6.11 -9.50
C PHE A 114 -10.05 -5.40 -9.69
N ILE A 115 -10.84 -5.26 -8.62
CA ILE A 115 -12.10 -4.51 -8.67
C ILE A 115 -11.86 -3.04 -9.02
N ALA A 116 -10.86 -2.40 -8.41
CA ALA A 116 -10.50 -1.02 -8.70
C ALA A 116 -10.03 -0.82 -10.15
N ALA A 117 -9.37 -1.82 -10.76
CA ALA A 117 -8.98 -1.81 -12.17
C ALA A 117 -10.19 -1.91 -13.11
N ILE A 118 -11.17 -2.77 -12.80
CA ILE A 118 -12.45 -2.81 -13.52
C ILE A 118 -13.18 -1.47 -13.40
N ALA A 119 -13.27 -0.95 -12.18
CA ALA A 119 -13.89 0.33 -11.93
C ALA A 119 -13.19 1.44 -12.70
N TYR A 120 -11.85 1.44 -12.77
CA TYR A 120 -11.08 2.39 -13.57
C TYR A 120 -11.45 2.30 -15.05
N PHE A 121 -11.51 1.08 -15.61
CA PHE A 121 -11.85 0.88 -17.02
C PHE A 121 -13.23 1.42 -17.39
N ILE A 122 -14.21 1.36 -16.47
CA ILE A 122 -15.59 1.79 -16.71
C ILE A 122 -15.80 3.26 -16.33
N LEU A 123 -15.36 3.66 -15.14
CA LEU A 123 -15.68 4.95 -14.52
C LEU A 123 -14.61 6.01 -14.77
N ASP A 124 -13.42 5.61 -15.22
CA ASP A 124 -12.20 6.42 -15.16
C ASP A 124 -11.78 6.79 -13.72
N VAL A 125 -10.58 7.33 -13.54
CA VAL A 125 -10.16 7.84 -12.22
C VAL A 125 -10.98 9.09 -11.91
N GLY A 126 -11.70 9.11 -10.78
CA GLY A 126 -12.53 10.24 -10.37
C GLY A 126 -13.23 9.99 -9.05
N LYS A 127 -14.12 10.90 -8.63
CA LYS A 127 -14.83 10.82 -7.33
C LYS A 127 -15.57 9.49 -7.16
N ILE A 128 -16.27 8.99 -8.19
CA ILE A 128 -17.02 7.73 -8.10
C ILE A 128 -16.08 6.53 -8.01
N TRP A 129 -15.01 6.51 -8.81
CA TRP A 129 -13.99 5.48 -8.74
C TRP A 129 -13.27 5.44 -7.39
N SER A 130 -13.12 6.60 -6.74
CA SER A 130 -12.40 6.73 -5.47
C SER A 130 -12.96 5.85 -4.35
N VAL A 131 -14.22 5.40 -4.42
CA VAL A 131 -14.79 4.42 -3.48
C VAL A 131 -14.00 3.10 -3.51
N TRP A 132 -13.67 2.62 -4.71
CA TRP A 132 -12.90 1.39 -4.90
C TRP A 132 -11.42 1.58 -4.57
N GLY A 133 -10.86 2.72 -4.97
CA GLY A 133 -9.50 3.10 -4.56
C GLY A 133 -9.36 3.22 -3.04
N LEU A 134 -10.38 3.74 -2.34
CA LEU A 134 -10.37 3.88 -0.89
C LEU A 134 -10.33 2.53 -0.19
N LEU A 135 -11.11 1.55 -0.67
CA LEU A 135 -11.09 0.19 -0.14
C LEU A 135 -9.74 -0.51 -0.41
N HIS A 136 -9.11 -0.23 -1.55
CA HIS A 136 -7.76 -0.68 -1.86
C HIS A 136 -6.74 -0.10 -0.87
N ASN A 137 -6.67 1.23 -0.71
CA ASN A 137 -5.78 1.89 0.24
C ASN A 137 -6.03 1.44 1.70
N MET A 138 -7.31 1.23 2.06
CA MET A 138 -7.69 0.71 3.36
C MET A 138 -7.04 -0.65 3.66
N LEU A 139 -6.92 -1.53 2.66
CA LEU A 139 -6.27 -2.83 2.84
C LEU A 139 -4.75 -2.71 2.98
N GLU A 140 -4.11 -1.74 2.33
CA GLU A 140 -2.69 -1.45 2.55
C GLU A 140 -2.42 -1.00 3.99
N ILE A 141 -3.25 -0.11 4.52
CA ILE A 141 -3.17 0.33 5.91
C ILE A 141 -3.39 -0.88 6.85
N ALA A 142 -4.35 -1.75 6.55
CA ALA A 142 -4.58 -2.96 7.32
C ALA A 142 -3.36 -3.90 7.30
N ILE A 143 -2.71 -4.08 6.14
CA ILE A 143 -1.47 -4.86 5.99
C ILE A 143 -0.36 -4.26 6.87
N LEU A 144 -0.15 -2.95 6.79
CA LEU A 144 0.86 -2.23 7.60
C LEU A 144 0.62 -2.40 9.10
N LEU A 145 -0.62 -2.21 9.55
CA LEU A 145 -1.01 -2.33 10.95
C LEU A 145 -0.90 -3.77 11.47
N VAL A 146 -1.29 -4.76 10.67
CA VAL A 146 -1.15 -6.18 11.03
C VAL A 146 0.32 -6.56 11.09
N LEU A 147 1.14 -6.12 10.13
CA LEU A 147 2.58 -6.34 10.16
C LEU A 147 3.23 -5.68 11.39
N HIS A 148 2.81 -4.45 11.72
CA HIS A 148 3.21 -3.74 12.94
C HIS A 148 2.76 -4.46 14.23
N ASN A 149 1.75 -5.33 14.17
CA ASN A 149 1.29 -6.10 15.32
C ASN A 149 1.71 -7.58 15.25
N ASN A 150 2.80 -7.89 14.54
CA ASN A 150 3.33 -9.23 14.29
C ASN A 150 2.33 -10.22 13.66
N GLY A 151 1.45 -9.76 12.79
CA GLY A 151 0.48 -10.62 12.11
C GLY A 151 -0.85 -10.80 12.83
N LYS A 152 -1.12 -10.08 13.93
CA LYS A 152 -2.40 -10.18 14.67
C LYS A 152 -3.07 -8.83 14.87
N ILE A 153 -4.41 -8.81 14.84
CA ILE A 153 -5.19 -7.70 15.37
C ILE A 153 -5.34 -7.92 16.87
N LYS A 154 -4.75 -7.05 17.69
CA LYS A 154 -4.74 -7.19 19.16
C LYS A 154 -5.87 -6.42 19.86
N ASN A 155 -6.47 -5.45 19.17
CA ASN A 155 -7.39 -4.49 19.79
C ASN A 155 -8.48 -4.07 18.81
N ASN A 156 -9.73 -4.00 19.28
CA ASN A 156 -10.90 -3.54 18.52
C ASN A 156 -10.77 -2.09 18.03
N TRP A 157 -9.93 -1.27 18.69
CA TRP A 157 -9.57 0.07 18.20
C TRP A 157 -9.04 0.07 16.77
N PHE A 158 -8.47 -1.05 16.30
CA PHE A 158 -8.12 -1.25 14.90
C PHE A 158 -9.27 -0.88 13.96
N PHE A 159 -10.46 -1.45 14.17
CA PHE A 159 -11.61 -1.23 13.29
C PHE A 159 -12.14 0.21 13.38
N VAL A 160 -12.03 0.83 14.55
CA VAL A 160 -12.41 2.24 14.74
C VAL A 160 -11.49 3.15 13.92
N TRP A 161 -10.17 2.94 13.97
CA TRP A 161 -9.22 3.72 13.15
C TRP A 161 -9.41 3.50 11.66
N MET A 162 -9.68 2.26 11.23
CA MET A 162 -10.01 1.95 9.83
C MET A 162 -11.28 2.67 9.38
N GLY A 163 -12.35 2.62 10.19
CA GLY A 163 -13.61 3.32 9.88
C GLY A 163 -13.44 4.84 9.84
N LEU A 164 -12.66 5.41 10.78
CA LEU A 164 -12.36 6.84 10.79
C LEU A 164 -11.59 7.26 9.53
N TYR A 165 -10.59 6.48 9.11
CA TYR A 165 -9.85 6.71 7.87
C TYR A 165 -10.77 6.75 6.65
N VAL A 166 -11.68 5.77 6.53
CA VAL A 166 -12.65 5.71 5.43
C VAL A 166 -13.57 6.93 5.42
N ILE A 167 -14.13 7.30 6.58
CA ILE A 167 -15.06 8.43 6.70
C ILE A 167 -14.35 9.74 6.37
N VAL A 168 -13.17 9.99 6.95
CA VAL A 168 -12.41 11.22 6.72
C VAL A 168 -12.03 11.32 5.25
N THR A 169 -11.48 10.26 4.65
CA THR A 169 -11.06 10.29 3.25
C THR A 169 -12.24 10.52 2.31
N ALA A 170 -13.38 9.87 2.57
CA ALA A 170 -14.60 10.08 1.78
C ALA A 170 -15.14 11.51 1.91
N VAL A 171 -15.20 12.06 3.13
CA VAL A 171 -15.67 13.44 3.37
C VAL A 171 -14.78 14.45 2.64
N PHE A 172 -13.46 14.33 2.75
CA PHE A 172 -12.54 15.22 2.07
C PHE A 172 -12.62 15.09 0.53
N ASN A 173 -12.74 13.88 -0.02
CA ASN A 173 -12.95 13.69 -1.46
C ASN A 173 -14.25 14.33 -1.98
N ILE A 174 -15.31 14.31 -1.18
CA ILE A 174 -16.58 14.93 -1.55
C ILE A 174 -16.47 16.45 -1.47
N TRP A 175 -15.89 16.95 -0.38
CA TRP A 175 -15.84 18.38 -0.04
C TRP A 175 -14.84 19.17 -0.87
N LEU A 176 -13.70 18.57 -1.24
CA LEU A 176 -12.70 19.22 -2.07
C LEU A 176 -13.15 19.28 -3.53
N ASP A 177 -12.85 20.38 -4.18
CA ASP A 177 -13.02 20.57 -5.62
C ASP A 177 -11.73 20.25 -6.37
N TRP A 178 -11.87 19.93 -7.65
CA TRP A 178 -10.75 19.73 -8.56
C TRP A 178 -9.84 20.97 -8.59
N PRO A 179 -8.50 20.81 -8.50
CA PRO A 179 -7.73 19.56 -8.51
C PRO A 179 -7.41 18.98 -7.12
N ASN A 180 -7.88 19.63 -6.05
CA ASN A 180 -7.47 19.33 -4.68
C ASN A 180 -7.98 17.96 -4.21
N ASP A 181 -9.16 17.54 -4.66
CA ASP A 181 -9.72 16.21 -4.37
C ASP A 181 -8.85 15.09 -4.95
N GLY A 182 -8.48 15.18 -6.23
CA GLY A 182 -7.60 14.23 -6.91
C GLY A 182 -6.21 14.20 -6.29
N ILE A 183 -5.63 15.38 -5.98
CA ILE A 183 -4.33 15.49 -5.31
C ILE A 183 -4.37 14.87 -3.91
N TYR A 184 -5.37 15.22 -3.10
CA TYR A 184 -5.55 14.68 -1.76
C TYR A 184 -5.64 13.15 -1.80
N PHE A 185 -6.50 12.61 -2.66
CA PHE A 185 -6.69 11.18 -2.80
C PHE A 185 -5.43 10.45 -3.28
N LYS A 186 -4.68 11.08 -4.19
CA LYS A 186 -3.44 10.51 -4.72
C LYS A 186 -2.32 10.50 -3.68
N ILE A 187 -2.14 11.59 -2.93
CA ILE A 187 -1.11 11.69 -1.89
C ILE A 187 -1.32 10.61 -0.84
N GLN A 188 -2.55 10.42 -0.36
CA GLN A 188 -2.81 9.42 0.68
C GLN A 188 -2.53 7.99 0.20
N GLY A 189 -2.87 7.64 -1.05
CA GLY A 189 -2.48 6.35 -1.65
C GLY A 189 -0.97 6.20 -1.86
N LEU A 190 -0.30 7.21 -2.40
CA LEU A 190 1.16 7.15 -2.58
C LEU A 190 1.89 6.99 -1.24
N CYS A 191 1.45 7.67 -0.18
CA CYS A 191 2.02 7.51 1.14
C CYS A 191 1.89 6.07 1.66
N THR A 192 0.75 5.40 1.43
CA THR A 192 0.55 4.01 1.83
C THR A 192 1.39 3.05 0.98
N ASP A 193 1.47 3.24 -0.34
CA ASP A 193 2.32 2.46 -1.24
C ASP A 193 3.79 2.45 -0.79
N TRP A 194 4.34 3.66 -0.55
CA TRP A 194 5.71 3.83 -0.09
C TRP A 194 5.92 3.19 1.28
N ALA A 195 4.96 3.35 2.20
CA ALA A 195 5.04 2.73 3.51
C ALA A 195 5.06 1.19 3.40
N VAL A 196 4.21 0.59 2.56
CA VAL A 196 4.18 -0.86 2.33
C VAL A 196 5.52 -1.36 1.81
N TRP A 197 6.06 -0.72 0.76
CA TRP A 197 7.35 -1.08 0.19
C TRP A 197 8.50 -0.98 1.20
N LEU A 198 8.56 0.12 1.96
CA LEU A 198 9.58 0.32 2.99
C LEU A 198 9.49 -0.74 4.10
N GLN A 199 8.27 -1.08 4.55
CA GLN A 199 8.12 -2.08 5.60
C GLN A 199 8.48 -3.48 5.13
N PHE A 200 8.08 -3.89 3.93
CA PHE A 200 8.52 -5.18 3.37
C PHE A 200 10.04 -5.25 3.24
N THR A 201 10.66 -4.17 2.77
CA THR A 201 12.12 -4.07 2.64
C THR A 201 12.79 -4.18 4.02
N ARG A 202 12.28 -3.47 5.03
CA ARG A 202 12.80 -3.51 6.40
C ARG A 202 12.74 -4.92 7.00
N VAL A 203 11.59 -5.58 6.88
CA VAL A 203 11.40 -6.95 7.40
C VAL A 203 12.33 -7.92 6.68
N TYR A 204 12.51 -7.77 5.36
CA TYR A 204 13.44 -8.59 4.58
C TYR A 204 14.89 -8.43 5.04
N LEU A 205 15.37 -7.18 5.12
CA LEU A 205 16.75 -6.90 5.53
C LEU A 205 17.02 -7.34 6.97
N THR A 206 16.05 -7.16 7.87
CA THR A 206 16.17 -7.58 9.27
C THR A 206 16.22 -9.11 9.37
N THR A 207 15.34 -9.81 8.64
CA THR A 207 15.35 -11.27 8.57
C THR A 207 16.68 -11.80 8.01
N ARG A 208 17.20 -11.20 6.93
CA ARG A 208 18.47 -11.58 6.32
C ARG A 208 19.66 -11.34 7.25
N LYS A 209 19.70 -10.19 7.94
CA LYS A 209 20.74 -9.87 8.90
C LYS A 209 20.77 -10.90 10.04
N TYR A 210 19.60 -11.24 10.58
CA TYR A 210 19.47 -12.23 11.65
C TYR A 210 19.99 -13.62 11.22
N LEU A 211 19.58 -14.09 10.03
CA LEU A 211 20.02 -15.39 9.50
C LEU A 211 21.51 -15.42 9.16
N GLY A 212 22.12 -14.29 8.79
CA GLY A 212 23.55 -14.19 8.47
C GLY A 212 24.45 -14.05 9.69
N SER A 213 23.94 -13.61 10.84
CA SER A 213 24.71 -13.42 12.08
C SER A 213 24.75 -14.64 12.99
N GLU A 214 23.89 -15.64 12.77
CA GLU A 214 23.77 -16.83 13.63
C GLU A 214 24.42 -18.05 12.96
N PRO A 215 25.52 -18.63 13.52
CA PRO A 215 26.25 -19.75 12.92
C PRO A 215 25.46 -21.06 12.81
N SER A 216 24.33 -21.16 13.54
CA SER A 216 23.41 -22.29 13.53
C SER A 216 22.00 -21.80 13.20
N ALA A 217 21.79 -21.27 12.00
CA ALA A 217 20.48 -20.78 11.52
C ALA A 217 19.44 -21.90 11.34
N GLN A 218 19.21 -22.70 12.38
CA GLN A 218 17.89 -23.26 12.66
C GLN A 218 17.07 -22.11 13.23
N ILE A 219 15.95 -21.79 12.58
CA ILE A 219 14.95 -20.85 13.11
C ILE A 219 14.72 -21.25 14.57
N PRO A 220 15.05 -20.42 15.57
CA PRO A 220 15.17 -20.93 16.92
C PRO A 220 13.77 -21.26 17.44
N PHE A 221 13.52 -22.54 17.69
CA PHE A 221 12.39 -22.99 18.51
C PHE A 221 12.51 -22.47 19.96
N ALA A 222 13.66 -21.91 20.35
CA ALA A 222 13.89 -21.31 21.66
C ALA A 222 14.89 -20.14 21.56
N LEU A 223 14.39 -18.93 21.30
CA LEU A 223 15.12 -17.70 21.64
C LEU A 223 14.99 -17.48 23.16
N PRO A 224 16.04 -17.02 23.87
CA PRO A 224 15.89 -16.53 25.23
C PRO A 224 14.86 -15.39 25.24
N PRO A 225 14.00 -15.30 26.27
CA PRO A 225 12.98 -14.27 26.36
C PRO A 225 13.67 -12.90 26.32
N ALA A 226 13.39 -12.12 25.27
CA ALA A 226 13.89 -10.76 25.18
C ALA A 226 13.32 -9.95 26.34
N VAL A 227 14.17 -9.10 26.93
CA VAL A 227 13.77 -8.12 27.94
C VAL A 227 12.65 -7.26 27.35
N ASN A 228 11.43 -7.46 27.85
CA ASN A 228 10.25 -6.72 27.42
C ASN A 228 10.44 -5.24 27.78
N ASN A 229 10.92 -4.44 26.83
CA ASN A 229 10.80 -3.00 26.93
C ASN A 229 9.39 -2.64 26.43
N PRO A 230 8.48 -2.14 27.28
CA PRO A 230 7.10 -1.84 26.90
C PRO A 230 6.98 -0.74 25.83
N ASN A 231 8.10 -0.09 25.47
CA ASN A 231 8.19 0.96 24.46
C ASN A 231 8.77 0.49 23.11
N ASP A 232 9.12 -0.79 22.93
CA ASP A 232 9.69 -1.25 21.65
C ASP A 232 8.60 -1.45 20.59
N GLU A 233 8.53 -0.50 19.65
CA GLU A 233 7.69 -0.56 18.45
C GLU A 233 7.85 -1.89 17.70
N PHE A 234 6.71 -2.52 17.40
CA PHE A 234 6.59 -3.93 17.05
C PHE A 234 6.73 -4.17 15.53
N TYR A 235 7.73 -4.94 15.12
CA TYR A 235 7.79 -5.59 13.80
C TYR A 235 8.26 -7.04 13.98
N PRO A 236 7.87 -7.98 13.10
CA PRO A 236 8.41 -9.34 13.16
C PRO A 236 9.93 -9.30 12.95
N GLN A 237 10.66 -10.03 13.78
CA GLN A 237 12.13 -10.07 13.69
C GLN A 237 12.58 -10.99 12.55
N ILE A 238 11.84 -12.07 12.30
CA ILE A 238 12.19 -13.12 11.34
C ILE A 238 10.92 -13.62 10.64
N VAL A 239 11.02 -13.86 9.34
CA VAL A 239 10.04 -14.60 8.54
C VAL A 239 10.64 -15.94 8.14
N GLU A 240 9.87 -17.02 8.26
CA GLU A 240 10.32 -18.39 7.97
C GLU A 240 10.91 -18.58 6.56
N HIS A 241 10.35 -17.88 5.57
CA HIS A 241 10.76 -17.96 4.17
C HIS A 241 11.08 -16.57 3.60
N PRO A 242 12.29 -16.02 3.87
CA PRO A 242 12.65 -14.66 3.47
C PRO A 242 12.63 -14.44 1.95
N HIS A 243 12.83 -15.50 1.15
CA HIS A 243 12.73 -15.41 -0.31
C HIS A 243 11.30 -15.12 -0.80
N GLN A 244 10.28 -15.58 -0.08
CA GLN A 244 8.88 -15.25 -0.41
C GLN A 244 8.60 -13.76 -0.14
N LEU A 245 9.20 -13.19 0.92
CA LEU A 245 9.10 -11.76 1.22
C LEU A 245 9.77 -10.88 0.16
N LEU A 246 10.81 -11.37 -0.53
CA LEU A 246 11.43 -10.65 -1.64
C LEU A 246 10.45 -10.40 -2.79
N LEU A 247 9.49 -11.32 -3.03
CA LEU A 247 8.43 -11.12 -4.02
C LEU A 247 7.52 -9.95 -3.63
N LEU A 248 7.24 -9.78 -2.34
CA LEU A 248 6.43 -8.66 -1.84
C LEU A 248 7.20 -7.33 -1.95
N VAL A 249 8.51 -7.33 -1.70
CA VAL A 249 9.38 -6.16 -1.92
C VAL A 249 9.38 -5.77 -3.40
N LEU A 250 9.60 -6.73 -4.30
CA LEU A 250 9.63 -6.46 -5.74
C LEU A 250 8.25 -5.99 -6.25
N GLY A 251 7.17 -6.66 -5.82
CA GLY A 251 5.81 -6.31 -6.22
C GLY A 251 5.42 -4.90 -5.78
N SER A 252 5.67 -4.54 -4.51
CA SER A 252 5.41 -3.20 -3.99
C SER A 252 6.29 -2.13 -4.63
N PHE A 253 7.54 -2.44 -4.98
CA PHE A 253 8.42 -1.52 -5.72
C PHE A 253 7.89 -1.24 -7.13
N ILE A 254 7.52 -2.28 -7.88
CA ILE A 254 6.93 -2.15 -9.22
C ILE A 254 5.61 -1.37 -9.13
N HIS A 255 4.81 -1.61 -8.10
CA HIS A 255 3.57 -0.88 -7.85
C HIS A 255 3.82 0.63 -7.68
N VAL A 256 4.78 1.00 -6.82
CA VAL A 256 5.19 2.41 -6.62
C VAL A 256 5.68 3.04 -7.94
N ILE A 257 6.51 2.34 -8.73
CA ILE A 257 6.96 2.84 -10.04
C ILE A 257 5.77 3.10 -10.96
N GLY A 258 4.83 2.15 -11.05
CA GLY A 258 3.62 2.29 -11.85
C GLY A 258 2.80 3.51 -11.43
N ASN A 259 2.64 3.72 -10.11
CA ASN A 259 1.93 4.87 -9.58
C ASN A 259 2.65 6.19 -9.84
N ILE A 260 3.99 6.24 -9.79
CA ILE A 260 4.79 7.43 -10.17
C ILE A 260 4.62 7.72 -11.65
N ALA A 261 4.74 6.70 -12.52
CA ALA A 261 4.58 6.87 -13.96
C ALA A 261 3.17 7.41 -14.31
N ASN A 262 2.15 6.99 -13.56
CA ASN A 262 0.78 7.51 -13.68
C ASN A 262 0.55 8.87 -12.97
N SER A 263 1.53 9.38 -12.22
CA SER A 263 1.42 10.66 -11.48
C SER A 263 2.17 11.80 -12.15
N VAL A 264 3.20 11.50 -12.94
CA VAL A 264 3.90 12.53 -13.72
C VAL A 264 2.96 12.95 -14.84
N TRP A 265 2.21 14.01 -14.59
CA TRP A 265 1.50 14.73 -15.63
C TRP A 265 2.55 15.25 -16.60
N ILE A 266 2.52 14.72 -17.82
CA ILE A 266 3.31 15.30 -18.89
C ILE A 266 2.60 16.60 -19.27
N ASP A 267 3.02 17.68 -18.63
CA ASP A 267 2.61 19.06 -18.87
C ASP A 267 3.11 19.57 -20.25
N SER A 268 3.34 18.67 -21.21
CA SER A 268 3.78 19.01 -22.56
C SER A 268 2.63 19.32 -23.51
N ALA A 269 1.41 19.46 -22.98
CA ALA A 269 0.17 19.58 -23.76
C ALA A 269 -0.53 20.95 -23.60
N ALA A 270 0.04 21.86 -22.81
CA ALA A 270 -0.45 23.24 -22.67
C ALA A 270 0.58 24.24 -23.21
N ALA A 271 0.88 24.14 -24.50
CA ALA A 271 1.47 25.20 -25.31
C ALA A 271 0.76 25.25 -26.66
#